data_AF-A0AAT9M2R2-F1
#
_entry.id   AF-A0AAT9M2R2-F1
#
_cell.length_a   1.000
_cell.length_b   1.000
_cell.length_c   1.000
_cell.angle_alpha   90.00
_cell.angle_beta   90.00
_cell.angle_gamma   90.00
#
_symmetry.space_group_name_H-M   'P 1'
#
loop_
_entity.id
_entity.type
_entity.pdbx_description
1 polymer ?
#
loop_
_entity_poly.entity_id
_entity_poly.type
_entity_poly.pdbx_seq_one_letter_code
_entity_poly.pdbx_strand_id
1 'polypeptide(L)' 'MGFVVSKAVGNSVVRHGVSRRLRHQMAERLGSLPAGTAIVVRALPPAAASSSAELGRDLDAALRRLGLTGGAP' A
#
# COMPACT_ATOMS: atom_id res chain seq x y z
N MET A 1 -8.41 -4.91 4.43
CA MET A 1 -7.19 -4.09 4.19
C MET A 1 -7.30 -2.75 4.91
N GLY A 2 -6.23 -2.28 5.53
CA GLY A 2 -6.18 -0.99 6.24
C GLY A 2 -4.98 -0.13 5.83
N PHE A 3 -5.10 1.19 5.98
CA PHE A 3 -4.02 2.15 5.73
C PHE A 3 -3.75 2.98 6.98
N VAL A 4 -2.49 3.01 7.41
CA VAL A 4 -2.02 3.86 8.52
C VAL A 4 -1.18 4.98 7.95
N VAL A 5 -1.70 6.21 8.01
CA VAL A 5 -1.01 7.41 7.52
C VAL A 5 -0.85 8.40 8.66
N SER A 6 0.36 8.45 9.22
CA SER A 6 0.66 9.27 10.40
C SER A 6 0.74 10.76 10.08
N LYS A 7 0.74 11.62 11.11
CA LYS A 7 0.94 13.08 10.97
C LYS A 7 2.27 13.44 10.31
N ALA A 8 3.29 12.60 10.43
CA ALA A 8 4.60 12.82 9.82
C ALA A 8 4.57 12.78 8.28
N VAL A 9 3.51 12.22 7.67
CA VAL A 9 3.31 12.21 6.21
C VAL A 9 2.79 13.56 5.70
N GLY A 10 2.10 14.33 6.54
CA GLY A 10 1.60 15.65 6.16
C GLY A 10 0.22 15.96 6.73
N ASN A 11 -0.37 17.04 6.21
CA ASN A 11 -1.71 17.49 6.60
C ASN A 11 -2.80 16.50 6.14
N SER A 12 -4.05 16.73 6.55
CA SER A 12 -5.17 15.83 6.23
C SER A 12 -5.39 15.61 4.73
N VAL A 13 -5.21 16.65 3.91
CA VAL A 13 -5.37 16.54 2.44
C VAL A 13 -4.32 15.61 1.85
N VAL A 14 -3.06 15.81 2.21
CA VAL A 14 -1.95 14.94 1.78
C VAL A 14 -2.18 13.50 2.24
N ARG A 15 -2.56 13.31 3.51
CA ARG A 15 -2.81 11.96 4.06
C ARG A 15 -3.96 11.25 3.37
N HIS A 16 -5.08 11.93 3.14
CA HIS A 16 -6.21 11.35 2.41
C HIS A 16 -5.85 11.05 0.95
N GLY A 17 -5.08 11.92 0.31
CA GLY A 17 -4.55 11.69 -1.04
C GLY A 17 -3.66 10.44 -1.10
N VAL A 18 -2.75 10.26 -0.14
CA VAL A 18 -1.92 9.05 -0.01
C VAL A 18 -2.80 7.81 0.20
N SER A 19 -3.73 7.83 1.15
CA SER A 19 -4.65 6.69 1.38
C SER A 19 -5.46 6.34 0.12
N ARG A 20 -5.94 7.34 -0.63
CA ARG A 20 -6.66 7.12 -1.89
C ARG A 20 -5.78 6.47 -2.94
N ARG A 21 -4.55 6.96 -3.13
CA ARG A 21 -3.57 6.40 -4.08
C ARG A 21 -3.20 4.97 -3.70
N LEU A 22 -2.89 4.72 -2.44
CA LEU A 22 -2.57 3.37 -1.94
C LEU A 22 -3.73 2.39 -2.10
N ARG A 23 -4.98 2.84 -1.88
CA ARG A 23 -6.17 2.01 -2.13
C ARG A 23 -6.27 1.60 -3.59
N HIS A 24 -6.04 2.53 -4.52
CA HIS A 24 -6.07 2.23 -5.94
C HIS A 24 -4.98 1.22 -6.33
N GLN A 25 -3.75 1.41 -5.85
CA GLN A 25 -2.65 0.49 -6.13
C GLN A 25 -2.93 -0.92 -5.56
N MET A 26 -3.49 -1.00 -4.35
CA MET A 26 -3.80 -2.29 -3.73
C MET A 26 -5.01 -3.00 -4.38
N ALA A 27 -5.94 -2.28 -5.02
CA ALA A 27 -7.09 -2.87 -5.68
C ALA A 27 -6.68 -3.87 -6.79
N GLU A 28 -5.62 -3.55 -7.54
CA GLU A 28 -5.06 -4.41 -8.60
C GLU A 28 -4.38 -5.68 -8.05
N ARG A 29 -4.01 -5.69 -6.76
CA ARG A 29 -3.23 -6.76 -6.11
C ARG A 29 -4.07 -7.62 -5.18
N LEU A 30 -5.25 -7.14 -4.77
CA LEU A 30 -6.09 -7.82 -3.80
C LEU A 30 -6.46 -9.25 -4.25
N GLY A 31 -6.65 -9.44 -5.56
CA GLY A 31 -6.98 -10.74 -6.15
C GLY A 31 -5.84 -11.76 -6.14
N SER A 32 -4.57 -11.33 -5.98
CA SER A 32 -3.43 -12.25 -5.90
C SER A 32 -3.09 -12.67 -4.48
N LEU A 33 -3.80 -12.14 -3.48
CA LEU A 33 -3.57 -12.45 -2.07
C LEU A 33 -4.35 -13.70 -1.66
N PRO A 34 -3.78 -14.56 -0.79
CA PRO A 34 -4.51 -15.70 -0.24
C PRO A 34 -5.78 -15.26 0.48
N ALA A 35 -6.86 -16.03 0.35
CA ALA A 35 -8.11 -15.77 1.04
C ALA A 35 -7.90 -15.73 2.57
N GLY A 36 -8.61 -14.81 3.24
CA GLY A 36 -8.46 -14.62 4.70
C GLY A 36 -7.26 -13.77 5.12
N THR A 37 -6.41 -13.30 4.19
CA THR A 37 -5.28 -12.43 4.54
C THR A 37 -5.74 -11.05 5.01
N ALA A 38 -5.30 -10.64 6.20
CA ALA A 38 -5.46 -9.27 6.69
C ALA A 38 -4.17 -8.46 6.46
N ILE A 39 -4.25 -7.39 5.68
CA ILE A 39 -3.10 -6.51 5.39
C ILE A 39 -3.35 -5.10 5.93
N VAL A 40 -2.31 -4.55 6.57
CA VAL A 40 -2.21 -3.14 6.93
C VAL A 40 -0.98 -2.52 6.27
N VAL A 41 -1.17 -1.42 5.55
CA VAL A 41 -0.09 -0.68 4.90
C VAL A 41 0.19 0.60 5.69
N ARG A 42 1.44 0.76 6.16
CA ARG A 42 1.89 1.98 6.82
C ARG A 42 2.61 2.90 5.83
N ALA A 43 2.07 4.10 5.63
CA ALA A 43 2.74 5.13 4.84
C ALA A 43 3.84 5.80 5.67
N LEU A 44 5.05 5.83 5.12
CA LEU A 44 6.20 6.56 5.67
C LEU A 44 6.22 7.99 5.12
N PRO A 45 6.93 8.95 5.75
CA PRO A 45 6.96 10.35 5.31
C PRO A 45 7.23 10.57 3.81
N PRO A 46 8.13 9.82 3.13
CA PRO A 46 8.35 9.97 1.70
C PRO A 46 7.11 9.74 0.81
N ALA A 47 6.13 8.95 1.28
CA ALA A 47 4.90 8.67 0.53
C ALA A 47 4.08 9.92 0.18
N ALA A 48 4.31 11.03 0.90
CA ALA A 48 3.70 12.32 0.59
C ALA A 48 4.04 12.79 -0.83
N ALA A 49 5.31 12.65 -1.21
CA ALA A 49 5.87 13.14 -2.48
C ALA A 49 5.96 12.05 -3.56
N SER A 50 5.90 10.77 -3.18
CA SER A 50 5.91 9.66 -4.14
C SER A 50 4.75 9.75 -5.14
N SER A 51 5.05 9.47 -6.39
CA SER A 51 4.07 9.20 -7.44
C SER A 51 3.29 7.90 -7.17
N SER A 52 2.13 7.74 -7.80
CA SER A 52 1.36 6.48 -7.68
C SER A 52 2.16 5.27 -8.16
N ALA A 53 2.99 5.43 -9.20
CA ALA A 53 3.83 4.36 -9.74
C ALA A 53 4.94 3.95 -8.76
N GLU A 54 5.54 4.90 -8.04
CA GLU A 54 6.50 4.61 -6.97
C GLU A 54 5.84 3.85 -5.82
N LEU A 55 4.67 4.32 -5.36
CA LEU A 55 3.91 3.63 -4.31
C LEU A 55 3.53 2.20 -4.73
N GLY A 56 3.17 1.98 -6.00
CA GLY A 56 2.89 0.65 -6.54
C GLY A 56 4.12 -0.26 -6.49
N ARG A 57 5.29 0.23 -6.93
CA ARG A 57 6.55 -0.51 -6.87
C ARG A 57 6.95 -0.87 -5.44
N ASP A 58 6.78 0.06 -4.49
CA ASP A 58 7.08 -0.18 -3.08
C ASP A 58 6.13 -1.23 -2.47
N LEU A 59 4.84 -1.20 -2.84
CA LEU A 59 3.87 -2.22 -2.45
C LEU A 59 4.26 -3.60 -3.00
N ASP A 60 4.64 -3.71 -4.28
CA ASP A 60 5.07 -4.97 -4.88
C ASP A 60 6.32 -5.55 -4.21
N ALA A 61 7.28 -4.68 -3.89
CA ALA A 61 8.47 -5.07 -3.14
C ALA A 61 8.09 -5.59 -1.74
N ALA A 62 7.19 -4.91 -1.03
CA ALA A 62 6.73 -5.32 0.29
C ALA A 62 5.96 -6.65 0.24
N LEU A 63 5.03 -6.82 -0.70
CA LEU A 63 4.24 -8.04 -0.84
C LEU A 63 5.11 -9.25 -1.21
N ARG A 64 6.09 -9.08 -2.10
CA ARG A 64 7.08 -10.13 -2.42
C ARG A 64 7.90 -10.52 -1.19
N ARG A 65 8.33 -9.55 -0.40
CA ARG A 65 9.08 -9.80 0.84
C ARG A 65 8.26 -10.60 1.87
N LEU A 66 6.94 -10.43 1.88
CA LEU A 66 6.02 -11.19 2.71
C LEU A 66 5.65 -12.56 2.13
N GLY A 67 6.10 -12.88 0.91
CA GLY A 67 5.74 -14.12 0.21
C GLY A 67 4.28 -14.17 -0.25
N LEU A 68 3.58 -13.04 -0.27
CA LEU A 68 2.14 -12.97 -0.56
C LEU A 68 1.81 -12.85 -2.06
N THR A 69 2.81 -12.67 -2.91
CA THR A 69 2.68 -12.58 -4.38
C THR A 69 3.18 -13.82 -5.11
N GLY A 70 3.43 -14.92 -4.38
CA GLY A 70 3.59 -16.24 -4.97
C GLY A 70 2.26 -16.98 -4.91
N GLY A 71 1.70 -17.34 -6.06
CA GLY A 71 0.62 -18.31 -6.10
C GLY A 71 1.06 -19.57 -5.36
N ALA A 72 0.25 -20.00 -4.39
CA ALA A 72 0.32 -21.37 -3.93
C ALA A 72 -0.38 -22.26 -4.97
N PRO A 73 0.17 -23.43 -5.33
CA PRO A 73 -0.55 -24.48 -6.02
C PRO A 73 -1.70 -25.05 -5.16
#